data_AF-A0A4P5XJK0-F1
#
_entry.id   AF-A0A4P5XJK0-F1
#
_cell.length_a   1.000
_cell.length_b   1.000
_cell.length_c   1.000
_cell.angle_alpha   90.00
_cell.angle_beta   90.00
_cell.angle_gamma   90.00
#
_symmetry.space_group_name_H-M   'P 1'
#
loop_
_entity.id
_entity.type
_entity.pdbx_description
1 polymer ?
#
loop_
_entity_poly.entity_id
_entity_poly.type
_entity_poly.pdbx_seq_one_letter_code
_entity_poly.pdbx_strand_id
1 'polypeptide(L)'
;MAGLVPAFVQRLMYGPYAKHFAKQERLSEEHTALLVGMAKANDPAFLNWSSWACATWEGKPKGVANEPGENGVVVHHLHGECDSVIPDVRKQATKTLAAAGHLVTFTHAEAVTAWLQHVVQ
;
A
#
# COMPACT_ATOMS: atom_id res chain seq x y z
N MET A 1 -23.51 4.93 1.98
CA MET A 1 -23.61 6.30 2.51
C MET A 1 -22.30 7.02 2.22
N ALA A 2 -22.22 7.72 1.09
CA ALA A 2 -21.08 8.56 0.74
C ALA A 2 -21.55 10.02 0.70
N GLY A 3 -20.79 10.91 1.34
CA GLY A 3 -20.91 12.35 1.13
C GLY A 3 -21.09 13.21 2.38
N LEU A 4 -20.28 13.06 3.43
CA LEU A 4 -20.17 14.12 4.44
C LEU A 4 -19.23 15.26 3.98
N VAL A 5 -18.38 15.01 2.97
CA VAL A 5 -17.42 15.98 2.45
C VAL A 5 -17.56 16.05 0.92
N PRO A 6 -17.87 17.21 0.32
CA PRO A 6 -17.92 17.37 -1.13
C PRO A 6 -16.60 16.97 -1.80
N ALA A 7 -16.66 16.37 -2.99
CA ALA A 7 -15.47 15.86 -3.70
C ALA A 7 -14.38 16.92 -3.92
N PHE A 8 -14.77 18.18 -4.15
CA PHE A 8 -13.80 19.29 -4.29
C PHE A 8 -13.04 19.54 -2.98
N VAL A 9 -13.71 19.43 -1.82
CA VAL A 9 -13.07 19.57 -0.50
C VAL A 9 -12.13 18.40 -0.25
N GLN A 10 -12.53 17.17 -0.59
CA GLN A 10 -11.65 15.99 -0.46
C GLN A 10 -10.34 16.17 -1.26
N ARG A 11 -10.47 16.65 -2.51
CA ARG A 11 -9.31 16.89 -3.38
C ARG A 11 -8.37 17.96 -2.84
N LEU A 12 -8.89 19.02 -2.23
CA LEU A 12 -8.07 20.05 -1.58
C LEU A 12 -7.28 19.50 -0.39
N MET A 13 -7.82 18.48 0.30
CA MET A 13 -7.20 17.90 1.49
C MET A 13 -6.12 16.86 1.20
N TYR A 14 -6.12 16.22 0.02
CA TYR A 14 -5.13 15.18 -0.32
C TYR A 14 -3.67 15.67 -0.24
N GLY A 15 -3.39 16.88 -0.69
CA GLY A 15 -2.03 17.44 -0.63
C GLY A 15 -1.52 17.58 0.82
N PRO A 16 -2.24 18.30 1.70
CA PRO A 16 -1.89 18.41 3.12
C PRO A 16 -1.78 17.06 3.83
N TYR A 17 -2.72 16.14 3.61
CA TYR A 17 -2.66 14.81 4.22
C TYR A 17 -1.45 14.01 3.75
N ALA A 18 -1.16 14.01 2.44
CA ALA A 18 0.01 13.33 1.90
C ALA A 18 1.32 13.90 2.47
N LYS A 19 1.43 15.22 2.68
CA LYS A 19 2.60 15.83 3.35
C LYS A 19 2.73 15.39 4.80
N HIS A 20 1.61 15.35 5.53
CA HIS A 20 1.62 14.88 6.92
C HIS A 20 2.06 13.41 7.00
N PHE A 21 1.50 12.58 6.13
CA PHE A 21 1.83 11.16 6.05
C PHE A 21 3.29 10.93 5.65
N ALA A 22 3.81 11.68 4.66
CA ALA A 22 5.22 11.64 4.29
C ALA A 22 6.15 11.94 5.48
N LYS A 23 5.77 12.90 6.33
CA LYS A 23 6.53 13.24 7.54
C LYS A 23 6.50 12.10 8.56
N GLN A 24 5.35 11.44 8.74
CA GLN A 24 5.23 10.27 9.63
C GLN A 24 6.12 9.12 9.15
N GLU A 25 6.12 8.86 7.86
CA GLU A 25 6.96 7.84 7.20
C GLU A 25 8.42 8.29 6.99
N ARG A 26 8.78 9.50 7.44
CA ARG A 26 10.13 10.09 7.36
C ARG A 26 10.71 10.09 5.94
N LEU A 27 9.88 10.37 4.95
CA LEU A 27 10.31 10.43 3.55
C LEU A 27 11.27 11.61 3.28
N SER A 28 12.12 11.45 2.27
CA SER A 28 12.91 12.54 1.71
C SER A 28 12.01 13.61 1.08
N GLU A 29 12.56 14.79 0.80
CA GLU A 29 11.81 15.86 0.11
C GLU A 29 11.35 15.41 -1.28
N GLU A 30 12.21 14.69 -2.01
CA GLU A 30 11.90 14.14 -3.33
C GLU A 30 10.74 13.14 -3.27
N HIS A 31 10.82 12.15 -2.38
CA HIS A 31 9.74 11.17 -2.20
C HIS A 31 8.45 11.83 -1.68
N THR A 32 8.57 12.86 -0.84
CA THR A 32 7.43 13.65 -0.38
C THR A 32 6.75 14.37 -1.54
N ALA A 33 7.53 15.01 -2.42
CA ALA A 33 6.99 15.70 -3.60
C ALA A 33 6.28 14.72 -4.53
N LEU A 34 6.87 13.55 -4.76
CA LEU A 34 6.27 12.47 -5.55
C LEU A 34 4.95 11.99 -4.94
N LEU A 35 4.92 11.67 -3.64
CA LEU A 35 3.71 11.23 -2.94
C LEU A 35 2.59 12.28 -3.02
N VAL A 36 2.92 13.55 -2.79
CA VAL A 36 1.95 14.65 -2.88
C VAL A 36 1.43 14.81 -4.30
N GLY A 37 2.28 14.63 -5.32
CA GLY A 37 1.89 14.63 -6.72
C GLY A 37 0.87 13.54 -7.03
N MET A 38 1.17 12.29 -6.64
CA MET A 38 0.25 11.16 -6.80
C MET A 38 -1.07 11.39 -6.08
N ALA A 39 -1.04 11.86 -4.83
CA ALA A 39 -2.24 12.12 -4.04
C ALA A 39 -3.15 13.19 -4.68
N LYS A 40 -2.58 14.25 -5.25
CA LYS A 40 -3.36 15.31 -5.94
C LYS A 40 -3.92 14.89 -7.29
N ALA A 41 -3.27 13.93 -7.95
CA ALA A 41 -3.71 13.37 -9.22
C ALA A 41 -4.87 12.38 -9.05
N ASN A 42 -5.10 11.88 -7.83
CA ASN A 42 -6.15 10.90 -7.56
C ASN A 42 -7.56 11.48 -7.76
N ASP A 43 -8.44 10.68 -8.36
CA ASP A 43 -9.88 10.97 -8.46
C ASP A 43 -10.60 10.43 -7.19
N PRO A 44 -11.24 11.30 -6.38
CA PRO A 44 -11.97 10.85 -5.19
C PRO A 44 -13.06 9.81 -5.47
N ALA A 45 -13.75 9.91 -6.61
CA ALA A 45 -14.80 8.97 -6.97
C ALA A 45 -14.20 7.58 -7.27
N PHE A 46 -13.09 7.56 -8.01
CA PHE A 46 -12.36 6.33 -8.29
C PHE A 46 -11.79 5.72 -7.01
N LEU A 47 -11.14 6.51 -6.16
CA LEU A 47 -10.56 6.04 -4.90
C LEU A 47 -11.63 5.42 -3.99
N ASN A 48 -12.77 6.09 -3.83
CA ASN A 48 -13.88 5.55 -3.04
C ASN A 48 -14.43 4.25 -3.63
N TRP A 49 -14.62 4.19 -4.95
CA TRP A 49 -15.04 2.97 -5.62
C TRP A 49 -14.02 1.83 -5.44
N SER A 50 -12.73 2.08 -5.63
CA SER A 50 -11.69 1.06 -5.53
C SER A 50 -11.53 0.55 -4.10
N SER A 51 -11.62 1.44 -3.09
CA SER A 51 -11.60 1.03 -1.69
C SER A 51 -12.78 0.12 -1.35
N TRP A 52 -13.98 0.45 -1.82
CA TRP A 52 -15.14 -0.40 -1.64
C TRP A 52 -14.96 -1.75 -2.35
N ALA A 53 -14.55 -1.72 -3.62
CA ALA A 53 -14.32 -2.93 -4.41
C ALA A 53 -13.31 -3.87 -3.74
N CYS A 54 -12.19 -3.36 -3.22
CA CYS A 54 -11.22 -4.17 -2.47
C CYS A 54 -11.81 -4.75 -1.18
N ALA A 55 -12.60 -3.98 -0.44
CA ALA A 55 -13.15 -4.40 0.85
C ALA A 55 -14.28 -5.43 0.71
N THR A 56 -15.01 -5.41 -0.41
CA THR A 56 -16.16 -6.29 -0.66
C THR A 56 -15.89 -7.36 -1.70
N TRP A 57 -14.64 -7.50 -2.15
CA TRP A 57 -14.28 -8.49 -3.15
C TRP A 57 -14.38 -9.92 -2.58
N GLU A 58 -15.33 -10.69 -3.10
CA GLU A 58 -15.55 -12.10 -2.73
C GLU A 58 -14.87 -13.08 -3.69
N GLY A 59 -14.32 -12.60 -4.80
CA GLY A 59 -13.70 -13.44 -5.82
C GLY A 59 -12.40 -14.07 -5.32
N LYS A 60 -12.24 -15.39 -5.54
CA LYS A 60 -10.93 -16.03 -5.32
C LYS A 60 -9.95 -15.66 -6.44
N PRO A 61 -8.69 -15.31 -6.13
CA PRO A 61 -7.67 -15.09 -7.14
C PRO A 61 -7.55 -16.31 -8.06
N LYS A 62 -7.59 -16.11 -9.38
CA LYS A 62 -7.41 -17.19 -10.36
C LYS A 62 -5.94 -17.23 -10.80
N GLY A 63 -5.41 -18.43 -11.00
CA GLY A 63 -4.03 -18.61 -11.47
C GLY A 63 -2.96 -18.29 -10.42
N VAL A 64 -3.35 -18.17 -9.15
CA VAL A 64 -2.44 -18.01 -8.01
C VAL A 64 -2.33 -19.36 -7.30
N ALA A 65 -1.12 -19.75 -6.93
CA ALA A 65 -0.89 -20.88 -6.04
C ALA A 65 -1.03 -20.40 -4.59
N ASN A 66 -2.16 -20.70 -3.96
CA ASN A 66 -2.49 -20.28 -2.60
C ASN A 66 -1.97 -21.28 -1.55
N GLU A 67 -1.67 -22.52 -1.95
CA GLU A 67 -1.20 -23.60 -1.08
C GLU A 67 -0.04 -24.39 -1.72
N PRO A 68 0.82 -25.05 -0.93
CA PRO A 68 1.88 -25.90 -1.45
C PRO A 68 1.32 -27.00 -2.37
N GLY A 69 1.84 -27.06 -3.60
CA GLY A 69 1.42 -28.06 -4.61
C GLY A 69 0.32 -27.58 -5.56
N GLU A 70 -0.20 -26.36 -5.41
CA GLU A 70 -1.07 -25.74 -6.42
C GLU A 70 -0.26 -25.27 -7.64
N ASN A 71 -0.85 -25.41 -8.84
CA ASN A 71 -0.29 -24.86 -10.08
C ASN A 71 -0.71 -23.39 -10.23
N GLY A 72 0.24 -22.46 -10.29
CA GLY A 72 -0.05 -21.03 -10.48
C GLY A 72 1.13 -20.11 -10.16
N VAL A 73 0.88 -18.80 -10.21
CA VAL A 73 1.84 -17.77 -9.77
C VAL A 73 1.93 -17.81 -8.25
N VAL A 74 3.14 -17.92 -7.71
CA VAL A 74 3.39 -17.79 -6.28
C VAL A 74 3.37 -16.30 -5.92
N VAL A 75 2.54 -15.94 -4.94
CA VAL A 75 2.46 -14.56 -4.45
C VAL A 75 3.26 -14.45 -3.17
N HIS A 76 4.31 -13.63 -3.21
CA HIS A 76 5.10 -13.29 -2.04
C HIS A 76 4.62 -11.94 -1.48
N HIS A 77 4.23 -11.92 -0.20
CA HIS A 77 3.79 -10.72 0.50
C HIS A 77 4.89 -10.18 1.42
N LEU A 78 5.41 -9.00 1.10
CA LEU A 78 6.30 -8.22 1.96
C LEU A 78 5.51 -7.14 2.69
N HIS A 79 5.73 -7.02 3.99
CA HIS A 79 4.98 -6.09 4.82
C HIS A 79 5.88 -5.32 5.79
N GLY A 80 5.48 -4.10 6.16
CA GLY A 80 6.15 -3.34 7.21
C GLY A 80 5.58 -3.68 8.59
N GLU A 81 6.44 -3.94 9.58
CA GLU A 81 6.01 -4.28 10.95
C GLU A 81 5.13 -3.19 11.60
N CYS A 82 5.36 -1.93 11.26
CA CYS A 82 4.72 -0.76 11.84
C CYS A 82 3.70 -0.11 10.90
N ASP A 83 3.20 -0.83 9.89
CA ASP A 83 2.19 -0.30 8.96
C ASP A 83 0.88 0.04 9.69
N SER A 84 0.61 1.34 9.86
CA SER A 84 -0.62 1.84 10.48
C SER A 84 -1.76 2.07 9.50
N VAL A 85 -1.54 1.90 8.20
CA VAL A 85 -2.54 2.14 7.14
C VAL A 85 -3.23 0.82 6.77
N ILE A 86 -2.46 -0.24 6.56
CA ILE A 86 -2.97 -1.59 6.27
C ILE A 86 -2.30 -2.58 7.22
N PRO A 87 -2.72 -2.67 8.50
CA PRO A 87 -2.04 -3.53 9.45
C PRO A 87 -2.16 -5.03 9.08
N ASP A 88 -1.06 -5.78 9.11
CA ASP A 88 -1.07 -7.25 8.97
C ASP A 88 -1.55 -7.96 10.25
N VAL A 89 -2.83 -7.74 10.60
CA VAL A 89 -3.47 -8.30 11.81
C VAL A 89 -3.40 -9.84 11.84
N ARG A 90 -3.43 -10.47 10.67
CA ARG A 90 -3.43 -11.94 10.53
C ARG A 90 -2.02 -12.53 10.46
N LYS A 91 -0.98 -11.70 10.40
CA LYS A 91 0.42 -12.11 10.27
C LYS A 91 0.64 -13.04 9.06
N GLN A 92 0.03 -12.67 7.93
CA GLN A 92 0.06 -13.47 6.70
C GLN A 92 1.13 -13.02 5.72
N ALA A 93 1.91 -11.98 6.05
CA ALA A 93 3.07 -11.61 5.24
C ALA A 93 4.07 -12.77 5.16
N THR A 94 4.51 -13.10 3.94
CA THR A 94 5.64 -14.01 3.70
C THR A 94 6.90 -13.50 4.40
N LYS A 95 7.08 -12.17 4.39
CA LYS A 95 8.17 -11.49 5.07
C LYS A 95 7.67 -10.20 5.68
N THR A 96 8.01 -9.98 6.95
CA THR A 96 7.83 -8.70 7.63
C THR A 96 9.19 -8.01 7.78
N LEU A 97 9.27 -6.73 7.43
CA LEU A 97 10.43 -5.87 7.65
C LEU A 97 10.30 -5.19 9.00
N ALA A 98 11.27 -5.45 9.88
CA ALA A 98 11.30 -4.88 11.23
C ALA A 98 11.36 -3.35 11.19
N ALA A 99 10.61 -2.70 12.07
CA ALA A 99 10.50 -1.24 12.20
C ALA A 99 10.02 -0.48 10.94
N ALA A 100 9.66 -1.17 9.85
CA ALA A 100 9.23 -0.54 8.62
C ALA A 100 7.74 -0.15 8.67
N GLY A 101 7.42 1.04 8.15
CA GLY A 101 6.05 1.55 8.05
C GLY A 101 5.33 1.09 6.78
N HIS A 102 4.34 1.85 6.35
CA HIS A 102 3.52 1.52 5.18
C HIS A 102 4.31 1.61 3.87
N LEU A 103 5.20 2.60 3.75
CA LEU A 103 5.89 2.92 2.50
C LEU A 103 7.25 2.23 2.40
N VAL A 104 7.28 0.90 2.53
CA VAL A 104 8.51 0.10 2.59
C VAL A 104 9.38 0.25 1.33
N THR A 105 8.78 0.49 0.17
CA THR A 105 9.51 0.70 -1.09
C THR A 105 10.29 2.02 -1.12
N PHE A 106 9.87 3.02 -0.34
CA PHE A 106 10.60 4.29 -0.20
C PHE A 106 11.56 4.29 0.98
N THR A 107 11.18 3.64 2.10
CA THR A 107 11.93 3.72 3.36
C THR A 107 12.95 2.61 3.54
N HIS A 108 12.76 1.45 2.89
CA HIS A 108 13.58 0.25 3.04
C HIS A 108 13.93 -0.38 1.68
N ALA A 109 14.14 0.45 0.65
CA ALA A 109 14.35 0.02 -0.74
C ALA A 109 15.44 -1.07 -0.91
N GLU A 110 16.55 -0.96 -0.17
CA GLU A 110 17.64 -1.95 -0.20
C GLU A 110 17.18 -3.31 0.33
N ALA A 111 16.45 -3.33 1.46
CA ALA A 111 15.92 -4.56 2.05
C ALA A 111 14.86 -5.20 1.16
N VAL A 112 13.98 -4.38 0.55
CA VAL A 112 13.01 -4.83 -0.46
C VAL A 112 13.75 -5.48 -1.65
N THR A 113 14.77 -4.80 -2.18
CA THR A 113 15.54 -5.28 -3.34
C THR A 113 16.25 -6.60 -3.04
N ALA A 114 16.92 -6.69 -1.89
CA ALA A 114 17.59 -7.92 -1.46
C ALA A 114 16.60 -9.09 -1.32
N TRP A 115 15.40 -8.83 -0.80
CA TRP A 115 14.37 -9.85 -0.68
C TRP A 115 13.81 -10.27 -2.05
N LEU A 116 13.56 -9.31 -2.97
CA LEU A 116 13.12 -9.62 -4.33
C LEU A 116 14.14 -10.50 -5.07
N GLN A 117 15.43 -10.21 -4.94
CA GLN A 117 16.48 -11.04 -5.50
C GLN A 117 16.47 -12.46 -4.96
N HIS A 118 16.07 -12.66 -3.70
CA HIS A 118 15.96 -13.98 -3.09
C HIS A 118 14.75 -14.78 -3.57
N VAL A 119 13.60 -14.13 -3.77
CA VAL A 119 12.35 -14.85 -4.15
C VAL A 119 12.16 -15.07 -5.65
N VAL A 120 12.93 -14.37 -6.49
CA VAL A 120 12.87 -14.51 -7.97
C VAL A 120 13.89 -15.53 -8.50
N GLN A 121 14.87 -15.93 -7.68
CA GLN A 121 15.84 -16.99 -8.01
C GLN A 121 15.24 -18.38 -7.83
#